data_AF-A0A940DKY4-F1
#
_entry.id   AF-A0A940DKY4-F1
#
_cell.length_a   1.000
_cell.length_b   1.000
_cell.length_c   1.000
_cell.angle_alpha   90.00
_cell.angle_beta   90.00
_cell.angle_gamma   90.00
#
_symmetry.space_group_name_H-M   'P 1'
#
loop_
_entity.id
_entity.type
_entity.pdbx_description
1 polymer ?
#
loop_
_entity_poly.entity_id
_entity_poly.type
_entity_poly.pdbx_seq_one_letter_code
_entity_poly.pdbx_strand_id
1 'polypeptide(L)'
;MKIIDSMKGTIAECKEEVKRIISDSRGGEQMPQSEFESEIDKSEYEKNQLTKDTIKRKIADVESINITVEPLKIYTVLDYLIDISHSDIDSAGNSYCRSYARAIISKYEQQLEVLRRHHPDNEKLEYYEAQLKEMKVKAMVKRHLILVVALFIAGISAVYLLLSEIFR
;
A
#
# COMPACT_ATOMS: atom_id res chain seq x y z
N MET A 1 -21.81 11.09 5.08
CA MET A 1 -20.88 12.01 5.78
C MET A 1 -21.02 11.84 7.29
N LYS A 2 -20.77 10.62 7.83
CA LYS A 2 -20.87 10.31 9.28
C LYS A 2 -19.68 9.48 9.78
N ILE A 3 -19.05 8.69 8.91
CA ILE A 3 -17.91 7.83 9.23
C ILE A 3 -16.63 8.65 9.41
N ILE A 4 -16.40 9.67 8.57
CA ILE A 4 -15.22 10.54 8.67
C ILE A 4 -15.25 11.39 9.95
N ASP A 5 -16.42 11.88 10.34
CA ASP A 5 -16.58 12.65 11.59
C ASP A 5 -16.48 11.76 12.83
N SER A 6 -16.97 10.51 12.73
CA SER A 6 -16.77 9.49 13.76
C SER A 6 -15.27 9.18 13.95
N MET A 7 -14.52 8.95 12.87
CA MET A 7 -13.07 8.68 12.93
C MET A 7 -12.27 9.87 13.44
N LYS A 8 -12.65 11.11 13.10
CA LYS A 8 -12.03 12.32 13.66
C LYS A 8 -12.27 12.45 15.16
N GLY A 9 -13.46 12.07 15.64
CA GLY A 9 -13.78 12.00 17.05
C GLY A 9 -12.92 10.98 17.79
N THR A 10 -12.78 9.77 17.24
CA THR A 10 -11.98 8.69 17.86
C THR A 10 -10.50 9.03 17.92
N ILE A 11 -9.96 9.71 16.90
CA ILE A 11 -8.56 10.17 16.90
C ILE A 11 -8.33 11.28 17.93
N ALA A 12 -9.30 12.19 18.09
CA ALA A 12 -9.21 13.26 19.09
C ALA A 12 -9.27 12.71 20.53
N GLU A 13 -10.15 11.73 20.79
CA GLU A 13 -10.22 11.03 22.08
C GLU A 13 -8.93 10.26 22.38
N CYS A 14 -8.39 9.53 21.39
CA CYS A 14 -7.14 8.79 21.55
C CYS A 14 -5.93 9.73 21.81
N LYS A 15 -5.95 10.93 21.22
CA LYS A 15 -4.92 11.96 21.43
C LYS A 15 -4.96 12.53 22.85
N GLU A 16 -6.15 12.76 23.40
CA GLU A 16 -6.31 13.24 24.77
C GLU A 16 -6.01 12.16 25.82
N GLU A 17 -6.28 10.89 25.51
CA GLU A 17 -5.98 9.77 26.42
C GLU A 17 -4.47 9.50 26.50
N VAL A 18 -3.75 9.55 25.38
CA VAL A 18 -2.27 9.52 25.35
C VAL A 18 -1.68 10.70 26.13
N LYS A 19 -2.30 11.89 26.04
CA LYS A 19 -1.86 13.09 26.77
C LYS A 19 -2.02 12.93 28.29
N ARG A 20 -3.11 12.29 28.76
CA ARG A 20 -3.29 11.95 30.18
C ARG A 20 -2.29 10.92 30.69
N ILE A 21 -2.05 9.85 29.93
CA ILE A 21 -1.12 8.79 30.34
C ILE A 21 0.30 9.36 30.50
N ILE A 22 0.71 10.29 29.64
CA ILE A 22 2.01 10.96 29.73
C ILE A 22 2.08 11.94 30.91
N SER A 23 0.99 12.68 31.21
CA SER A 23 0.93 13.57 32.37
C SER A 23 0.94 12.85 33.71
N ASP A 24 0.37 11.64 33.78
CA ASP A 24 0.36 10.81 35.00
C ASP A 24 1.71 10.10 35.22
N SER A 25 2.49 9.88 34.16
CA SER A 25 3.77 9.14 34.19
C SER A 25 4.98 10.01 34.55
N ARG A 26 4.89 11.34 34.40
CA ARG A 26 5.99 12.28 34.63
C ARG A 26 5.51 13.43 35.51
N GLY A 27 5.74 13.31 36.81
CA GLY A 27 5.43 14.36 37.76
C GLY A 27 5.97 15.72 37.31
N GLY A 28 5.05 16.63 36.97
CA GLY A 28 5.23 18.07 37.09
C GLY A 28 5.95 18.84 35.99
N GLU A 29 6.50 18.22 34.94
CA GLU A 29 7.10 18.97 33.83
C GLU A 29 6.18 18.98 32.60
N GLN A 30 5.43 20.08 32.41
CA GLN A 30 4.68 20.32 31.18
C GLN A 30 5.67 20.63 30.05
N MET A 31 5.92 19.62 29.22
CA MET A 31 6.66 19.77 27.97
C MET A 31 5.96 20.80 27.07
N PRO A 32 6.68 21.80 26.52
CA PRO A 32 6.08 22.80 25.63
C PRO A 32 5.53 22.13 24.37
N GLN A 33 4.34 22.57 23.93
CA GLN A 33 3.58 21.96 22.83
C GLN A 33 4.40 21.83 21.52
N SER A 34 5.36 22.72 21.27
CA SER A 34 6.29 22.65 20.14
C SER A 34 7.27 21.48 20.20
N GLU A 35 7.73 21.09 21.39
CA GLU A 35 8.61 19.94 21.57
C GLU A 35 7.85 18.64 21.36
N PHE A 36 6.61 18.58 21.86
CA PHE A 36 5.69 17.46 21.67
C PHE A 36 5.32 17.24 20.19
N GLU A 37 5.00 18.31 19.47
CA GLU A 37 4.76 18.24 18.01
C GLU A 37 6.02 17.79 17.26
N SER A 38 7.21 18.23 17.66
CA SER A 38 8.48 17.77 17.06
C SER A 38 8.79 16.30 17.35
N GLU A 39 8.42 15.79 18.53
CA GLU A 39 8.62 14.38 18.90
C GLU A 39 7.66 13.45 18.15
N ILE A 40 6.41 13.87 17.95
CA ILE A 40 5.46 13.14 17.10
C ILE A 40 5.99 13.06 15.67
N ASP A 41 6.45 14.19 15.12
CA ASP A 41 6.96 14.29 13.74
C ASP A 41 8.25 13.47 13.54
N LYS A 42 9.15 13.45 14.54
CA LYS A 42 10.32 12.55 14.57
C LYS A 42 9.91 11.08 14.61
N SER A 43 8.97 10.70 15.47
CA SER A 43 8.53 9.30 15.56
C SER A 43 7.84 8.83 14.28
N GLU A 44 7.09 9.72 13.61
CA GLU A 44 6.44 9.45 12.33
C GLU A 44 7.47 9.33 11.19
N TYR A 45 8.49 10.18 11.19
CA TYR A 45 9.63 10.08 10.27
C TYR A 45 10.41 8.77 10.45
N GLU A 46 10.75 8.39 11.68
CA GLU A 46 11.47 7.16 12.01
C GLU A 46 10.66 5.92 11.61
N LYS A 47 9.35 5.90 11.90
CA LYS A 47 8.44 4.84 11.47
C LYS A 47 8.36 4.73 9.94
N ASN A 48 8.35 5.85 9.23
CA ASN A 48 8.38 5.89 7.77
C ASN A 48 9.70 5.37 7.18
N GLN A 49 10.85 5.68 7.80
CA GLN A 49 12.15 5.16 7.40
C GLN A 49 12.28 3.64 7.66
N LEU A 50 11.84 3.17 8.83
CA LEU A 50 11.83 1.73 9.17
C LEU A 50 10.99 0.93 8.18
N THR A 51 9.83 1.49 7.78
CA THR A 51 8.95 0.90 6.77
C THR A 51 9.63 0.83 5.40
N LYS A 52 10.35 1.90 5.01
CA LYS A 52 11.11 1.95 3.76
C LYS A 52 12.23 0.92 3.70
N ASP A 53 13.03 0.78 4.76
CA ASP A 53 14.14 -0.18 4.80
C ASP A 53 13.66 -1.63 4.88
N THR A 54 12.51 -1.86 5.52
CA THR A 54 11.85 -3.17 5.52
C THR A 54 11.39 -3.53 4.10
N ILE A 55 10.72 -2.61 3.40
CA ILE A 55 10.25 -2.85 2.03
C ILE A 55 11.42 -3.05 1.05
N LYS A 56 12.51 -2.30 1.19
CA LYS A 56 13.72 -2.50 0.37
C LYS A 56 14.30 -3.90 0.55
N ARG A 57 14.37 -4.41 1.78
CA ARG A 57 14.81 -5.78 2.06
C ARG A 57 13.87 -6.80 1.41
N LYS A 58 12.56 -6.64 1.56
CA LYS A 58 11.58 -7.51 0.89
C LYS A 58 11.73 -7.50 -0.64
N ILE A 59 12.00 -6.35 -1.26
CA ILE A 59 12.29 -6.25 -2.70
C ILE A 59 13.53 -7.07 -3.05
N ALA A 60 14.62 -6.91 -2.30
CA ALA A 60 15.85 -7.66 -2.52
C ALA A 60 15.62 -9.18 -2.36
N ASP A 61 14.80 -9.58 -1.38
CA ASP A 61 14.44 -10.99 -1.17
C ASP A 61 13.71 -11.56 -2.39
N VAL A 62 12.73 -10.83 -2.94
CA VAL A 62 12.03 -11.23 -4.18
C VAL A 62 12.98 -11.27 -5.38
N GLU A 63 13.85 -10.28 -5.52
CA GLU A 63 14.84 -10.24 -6.61
C GLU A 63 15.83 -11.41 -6.55
N SER A 64 16.15 -11.88 -5.34
CA SER A 64 17.03 -13.03 -5.10
C SER A 64 16.41 -14.38 -5.45
N ILE A 65 15.10 -14.45 -5.70
CA ILE A 65 14.43 -15.68 -6.12
C ILE A 65 15.00 -16.15 -7.46
N ASN A 66 15.58 -17.35 -7.45
CA ASN A 66 16.16 -17.96 -8.64
C ASN A 66 15.07 -18.44 -9.59
N ILE A 67 15.18 -18.05 -10.85
CA ILE A 67 14.33 -18.56 -11.93
C ILE A 67 14.76 -19.99 -12.26
N THR A 68 13.81 -20.90 -12.22
CA THR A 68 14.05 -22.34 -12.38
C THR A 68 13.34 -22.89 -13.60
N VAL A 69 13.92 -23.89 -14.24
CA VAL A 69 13.34 -24.63 -15.38
C VAL A 69 12.77 -25.99 -14.97
N GLU A 70 12.95 -26.40 -13.72
CA GLU A 70 12.48 -27.69 -13.22
C GLU A 70 10.97 -27.64 -12.92
N PRO A 71 10.12 -28.48 -13.56
CA PRO A 71 8.67 -28.31 -13.56
C PRO A 71 8.05 -28.13 -12.17
N LEU A 72 8.43 -28.99 -11.22
CA LEU A 72 7.95 -28.94 -9.83
C LEU A 72 8.32 -27.62 -9.14
N LYS A 73 9.55 -27.14 -9.36
CA LYS A 73 10.01 -25.89 -8.76
C LYS A 73 9.40 -24.66 -9.42
N ILE A 74 9.01 -24.74 -10.70
CA ILE A 74 8.31 -23.66 -11.39
C ILE A 74 7.01 -23.35 -10.64
N TYR A 75 6.20 -24.36 -10.34
CA TYR A 75 4.94 -24.18 -9.61
C TYR A 75 5.15 -23.64 -8.20
N THR A 76 6.12 -24.20 -7.46
CA THR A 76 6.42 -23.72 -6.10
C THR A 76 6.79 -22.24 -6.08
N VAL A 77 7.56 -21.77 -7.06
CA VAL A 77 7.94 -20.35 -7.16
C VAL A 77 6.73 -19.49 -7.52
N LEU A 78 5.88 -19.92 -8.46
CA LEU A 78 4.67 -19.18 -8.85
C LEU A 78 3.67 -19.08 -7.69
N ASP A 79 3.41 -20.18 -6.98
CA ASP A 79 2.52 -20.23 -5.82
C ASP A 79 3.04 -19.34 -4.70
N TYR A 80 4.36 -19.41 -4.40
CA TYR A 80 4.99 -18.54 -3.40
C TYR A 80 4.84 -17.05 -3.75
N LEU A 81 5.03 -16.68 -5.02
CA LEU A 81 4.87 -15.30 -5.48
C LEU A 81 3.41 -14.83 -5.39
N ILE A 82 2.44 -15.71 -5.59
CA ILE A 82 1.01 -15.42 -5.37
C ILE A 82 0.74 -15.16 -3.89
N ASP A 83 1.24 -16.02 -3.00
CA ASP A 83 1.02 -15.89 -1.56
C ASP A 83 1.55 -14.57 -1.01
N ILE A 84 2.80 -14.22 -1.34
CA ILE A 84 3.40 -12.95 -0.88
C ILE A 84 2.74 -11.72 -1.53
N SER A 85 2.14 -11.88 -2.72
CA SER A 85 1.36 -10.80 -3.34
C SER A 85 0.09 -10.48 -2.56
N HIS A 86 -0.51 -11.48 -1.90
CA HIS A 86 -1.71 -11.31 -1.10
C HIS A 86 -1.42 -10.78 0.31
N SER A 87 -0.29 -11.12 0.91
CA SER A 87 0.00 -10.80 2.31
C SER A 87 0.46 -9.36 2.55
N ASP A 88 0.98 -8.65 1.55
CA ASP A 88 1.77 -7.42 1.77
C ASP A 88 1.27 -6.15 1.03
N ILE A 89 0.18 -6.22 0.27
CA ILE A 89 -0.31 -5.07 -0.53
C ILE A 89 -1.21 -4.09 0.26
N ASP A 90 -1.45 -4.35 1.56
CA ASP A 90 -2.43 -3.60 2.36
C ASP A 90 -1.91 -2.40 3.16
N SER A 91 -0.60 -2.13 3.17
CA SER A 91 -0.08 -0.92 3.83
C SER A 91 -0.02 0.29 2.87
N ALA A 92 -1.04 1.14 3.02
CA ALA A 92 -1.12 2.58 2.68
C ALA A 92 -0.12 3.14 1.65
N GLY A 93 -0.61 3.44 0.43
CA GLY A 93 -0.24 4.62 -0.40
C GLY A 93 1.22 4.91 -0.76
N ASN A 94 2.18 4.13 -0.26
CA ASN A 94 3.59 4.49 -0.28
C ASN A 94 4.23 4.03 -1.58
N SER A 95 5.08 4.90 -2.15
CA SER A 95 5.81 4.62 -3.39
C SER A 95 6.60 3.30 -3.32
N TYR A 96 7.09 2.95 -2.13
CA TYR A 96 7.86 1.73 -1.87
C TYR A 96 7.01 0.45 -1.96
N CYS A 97 5.77 0.45 -1.44
CA CYS A 97 4.87 -0.70 -1.59
C CYS A 97 4.56 -0.99 -3.06
N ARG A 98 4.54 0.04 -3.91
CA ARG A 98 4.39 -0.12 -5.37
C ARG A 98 5.62 -0.75 -6.02
N SER A 99 6.82 -0.37 -5.59
CA SER A 99 8.06 -0.98 -6.07
C SER A 99 8.13 -2.47 -5.71
N TYR A 100 7.68 -2.84 -4.51
CA TYR A 100 7.58 -4.22 -4.08
C TYR A 100 6.58 -5.03 -4.90
N ALA A 101 5.35 -4.52 -5.09
CA ALA A 101 4.37 -5.18 -5.95
C ALA A 101 4.89 -5.35 -7.40
N ARG A 102 5.64 -4.37 -7.92
CA ARG A 102 6.26 -4.47 -9.25
C ARG A 102 7.35 -5.54 -9.30
N ALA A 103 8.18 -5.66 -8.27
CA ALA A 103 9.21 -6.69 -8.21
C ALA A 103 8.59 -8.10 -8.22
N ILE A 104 7.53 -8.33 -7.44
CA ILE A 104 6.78 -9.59 -7.42
C ILE A 104 6.22 -9.90 -8.81
N ILE A 105 5.49 -8.96 -9.42
CA ILE A 105 4.91 -9.13 -10.76
C ILE A 105 5.99 -9.45 -11.79
N SER A 106 7.12 -8.73 -11.76
CA SER A 106 8.21 -8.93 -12.72
C SER A 106 8.84 -10.31 -12.58
N LYS A 107 9.10 -10.79 -11.36
CA LYS A 107 9.61 -12.15 -11.12
C LYS A 107 8.61 -13.22 -11.52
N TYR A 108 7.33 -12.98 -11.25
CA TYR A 108 6.27 -13.89 -11.65
C TYR A 108 6.20 -14.02 -13.18
N GLU A 109 6.28 -12.91 -13.91
CA GLU A 109 6.33 -12.92 -15.38
C GLU A 109 7.53 -13.70 -15.91
N GLN A 110 8.71 -13.51 -15.33
CA GLN A 110 9.91 -14.26 -15.72
C GLN A 110 9.70 -15.77 -15.54
N GLN A 111 9.15 -16.18 -14.40
CA GLN A 111 8.92 -17.59 -14.10
C GLN A 111 7.79 -18.20 -14.95
N LEU A 112 6.74 -17.43 -15.22
CA LEU A 112 5.63 -17.85 -16.08
C LEU A 112 6.08 -18.01 -17.54
N GLU A 113 6.98 -17.15 -18.02
CA GLU A 113 7.55 -17.26 -19.36
C GLU A 113 8.36 -18.55 -19.53
N VAL A 114 9.08 -18.97 -18.48
CA VAL A 114 9.75 -20.28 -18.46
C VAL A 114 8.73 -21.42 -18.57
N LEU A 115 7.62 -21.32 -17.83
CA LEU A 115 6.53 -22.31 -17.92
C LEU A 115 5.96 -22.37 -19.35
N ARG A 116 5.67 -21.23 -19.97
CA ARG A 116 5.17 -21.15 -21.36
C ARG A 116 6.14 -21.79 -22.36
N ARG A 117 7.43 -21.51 -22.21
CA ARG A 117 8.45 -21.96 -23.17
C ARG A 117 8.73 -23.45 -23.08
N HIS A 118 8.79 -23.99 -21.87
CA HIS A 118 9.16 -25.38 -21.64
C HIS A 118 7.96 -26.33 -21.53
N HIS A 119 6.78 -25.82 -21.18
CA HIS A 119 5.55 -26.59 -20.98
C HIS A 119 4.32 -25.86 -21.54
N PRO A 120 4.26 -25.62 -22.87
CA PRO A 120 3.17 -24.86 -23.50
C PRO A 120 1.80 -25.52 -23.36
N ASP A 121 1.73 -26.85 -23.36
CA ASP A 121 0.47 -27.61 -23.29
C ASP A 121 0.00 -27.89 -21.85
N ASN A 122 0.57 -27.19 -20.87
CA ASN A 122 0.24 -27.41 -19.47
C ASN A 122 -1.12 -26.79 -19.11
N GLU A 123 -2.05 -27.63 -18.63
CA GLU A 123 -3.41 -27.23 -18.20
C GLU A 123 -3.42 -26.12 -17.13
N LYS A 124 -2.37 -26.03 -16.31
CA LYS A 124 -2.26 -25.00 -15.25
C LYS A 124 -1.80 -23.64 -15.78
N LEU A 125 -1.40 -23.54 -17.04
CA LEU A 125 -0.90 -22.29 -17.62
C LEU A 125 -1.96 -21.19 -17.58
N GLU A 126 -3.21 -21.53 -17.94
CA GLU A 126 -4.34 -20.59 -17.92
C GLU A 126 -4.61 -20.04 -16.51
N TYR A 127 -4.52 -20.90 -15.50
CA TYR A 127 -4.67 -20.49 -14.10
C TYR A 127 -3.62 -19.43 -13.70
N TYR A 128 -2.33 -19.69 -13.99
CA TYR A 128 -1.26 -18.77 -13.62
C TYR A 128 -1.30 -17.46 -14.44
N GLU A 129 -1.80 -17.50 -15.66
CA GLU A 129 -2.07 -16.29 -16.45
C GLU A 129 -3.21 -15.44 -15.89
N ALA A 130 -4.28 -16.08 -15.42
CA ALA A 130 -5.38 -15.38 -14.76
C ALA A 130 -4.92 -14.67 -13.48
N GLN A 131 -4.09 -15.34 -12.67
CA GLN A 131 -3.51 -14.77 -11.46
C GLN A 131 -2.61 -13.55 -11.78
N LEU A 132 -1.82 -13.60 -12.85
CA LEU A 132 -1.03 -12.44 -13.30
C LEU A 132 -1.91 -11.25 -13.65
N LYS A 133 -3.02 -11.49 -14.37
CA LYS A 133 -3.98 -10.43 -14.71
C LYS A 133 -4.57 -9.82 -13.44
N GLU A 134 -4.97 -10.65 -12.48
CA GLU A 134 -5.51 -10.19 -11.20
C GLU A 134 -4.51 -9.33 -10.41
N MET A 135 -3.26 -9.77 -10.29
CA MET A 135 -2.19 -9.01 -9.62
C MET A 135 -1.95 -7.64 -10.28
N LYS A 136 -1.95 -7.57 -11.61
CA LYS A 136 -1.80 -6.31 -12.36
C LYS A 136 -2.98 -5.37 -12.13
N VAL A 137 -4.20 -5.89 -12.15
CA VAL A 137 -5.41 -5.10 -11.90
C VAL A 137 -5.40 -4.56 -10.48
N LYS A 138 -5.10 -5.38 -9.47
CA LYS A 138 -4.97 -4.93 -8.06
C LYS A 138 -3.92 -3.81 -7.93
N ALA A 139 -2.80 -3.90 -8.64
CA ALA A 139 -1.78 -2.85 -8.66
C ALA A 139 -2.24 -1.56 -9.37
N MET A 140 -3.08 -1.64 -10.42
CA MET A 140 -3.56 -0.49 -11.19
C MET A 140 -4.82 0.21 -10.63
N VAL A 141 -5.73 -0.54 -10.00
CA VAL A 141 -7.03 0.00 -9.52
C VAL A 141 -6.83 1.10 -8.48
N LYS A 142 -5.82 0.97 -7.60
CA LYS A 142 -5.47 2.04 -6.64
C LYS A 142 -5.07 3.37 -7.32
N ARG A 143 -4.55 3.35 -8.56
CA ARG A 143 -4.13 4.55 -9.31
C ARG A 143 -5.33 5.34 -9.85
N HIS A 144 -6.38 4.65 -10.28
CA HIS A 144 -7.51 5.29 -10.97
C HIS A 144 -8.60 5.73 -10.00
N LEU A 145 -8.75 5.05 -8.86
CA LEU A 145 -9.76 5.42 -7.85
C LEU A 145 -9.56 6.85 -7.33
N ILE A 146 -8.31 7.24 -7.02
CA ILE A 146 -8.00 8.59 -6.52
C ILE A 146 -8.29 9.66 -7.58
N LEU A 147 -7.97 9.38 -8.85
CA LEU A 147 -8.23 10.31 -9.97
C LEU A 147 -9.73 10.49 -10.22
N VAL A 148 -10.51 9.40 -10.18
CA VAL A 148 -11.97 9.45 -10.36
C VAL A 148 -12.62 10.26 -9.23
N VAL A 149 -12.21 10.04 -7.98
CA VAL A 149 -12.70 10.81 -6.83
C VAL A 149 -12.32 12.29 -6.95
N ALA A 150 -11.08 12.60 -7.34
CA ALA A 150 -10.61 13.97 -7.52
C ALA A 150 -11.38 14.71 -8.63
N LEU A 151 -11.66 14.06 -9.76
CA LEU A 151 -12.47 14.62 -10.84
C LEU A 151 -13.92 14.86 -10.41
N PHE A 152 -14.48 13.96 -9.61
CA PHE A 152 -15.85 14.11 -9.11
C PHE A 152 -15.98 15.31 -8.17
N ILE A 153 -15.00 15.50 -7.27
CA ILE A 153 -14.95 16.68 -6.38
C ILE A 153 -14.76 17.95 -7.20
N ALA A 154 -13.83 17.97 -8.15
CA ALA A 154 -13.59 19.12 -9.01
C ALA A 154 -14.84 19.50 -9.83
N GLY A 155 -15.56 18.51 -10.36
CA GLY A 155 -16.82 18.71 -11.07
C GLY A 155 -17.90 19.34 -10.20
N ILE A 156 -18.09 18.85 -8.97
CA ILE A 156 -19.05 19.42 -8.02
C ILE A 156 -18.67 20.86 -7.65
N SER A 157 -17.38 21.13 -7.40
CA SER A 157 -16.90 22.49 -7.10
C SER A 157 -17.11 23.45 -8.27
N ALA A 158 -16.89 23.01 -9.51
CA ALA A 158 -17.12 23.84 -10.70
C ALA A 158 -18.61 24.20 -10.87
N VAL A 159 -19.52 23.25 -10.64
CA VAL A 159 -20.97 23.50 -10.69
C VAL A 159 -21.39 24.50 -9.61
N TYR A 160 -20.81 24.40 -8.41
CA TYR A 160 -21.09 25.33 -7.30
C TYR A 160 -20.64 26.76 -7.61
N LEU A 161 -19.46 26.92 -8.23
CA LEU A 161 -18.95 28.21 -8.67
C LEU A 161 -19.86 28.85 -9.73
N LEU A 162 -20.27 28.08 -10.74
CA LEU A 162 -21.18 28.56 -11.79
C LEU A 162 -22.55 28.98 -11.23
N LEU A 163 -23.11 28.22 -10.28
CA LEU A 163 -24.36 28.58 -9.62
C LEU A 163 -24.21 29.85 -8.76
N SER A 164 -23.06 30.04 -8.11
CA SER A 164 -22.79 31.22 -7.30
C SER A 164 -22.66 32.52 -8.11
N GLU A 165 -22.24 32.43 -9.38
CA GLU A 165 -22.20 33.57 -10.30
C GLU A 165 -23.57 33.91 -10.89
N ILE A 166 -24.44 32.93 -11.12
CA ILE A 166 -25.79 33.14 -11.67
C ILE A 166 -26.73 33.79 -10.63
N PHE A 167 -26.52 33.51 -9.35
CA PHE A 167 -27.35 34.02 -8.24
C PHE A 167 -26.83 35.32 -7.60
N ARG A 168 -25.83 35.98 -8.22
CA ARG A 168 -25.29 37.26 -7.80
C ARG A 168 -25.80 38.40 -8.69
#